data_AF-Q4C698-F1
#
_entry.id   AF-Q4C698-F1
#
_cell.length_a   1.000
_cell.length_b   1.000
_cell.length_c   1.000
_cell.angle_alpha   90.00
_cell.angle_beta   90.00
_cell.angle_gamma   90.00
#
_symmetry.space_group_name_H-M   'P 1'
#
loop_
_entity.id
_entity.type
_entity.pdbx_description
1 polymer ?
#
loop_
_entity_poly.entity_id
_entity_poly.type
_entity_poly.pdbx_seq_one_letter_code
_entity_poly.pdbx_strand_id
1 'polypeptide(L)'
;MRNPGIDAYEDGGLNAWLKAIDKSLGIWREEVQEIVNEYLYEPEIIEVAKELEINPQNLELDENGNIYFLTSDNNKILVKVKFSQEIKSLGDEIDQLSFSEMKEKIDALPDEQKEQVIQYLRDKYGSAENWENEHPVLVADGGNVVTDVGTDPGIEESLKQQEVKDFIFNPFLTVPKGQLTFDAEGNDNKNSIYYSRIPHVPLVGKSGVTIGRGYDLSQHTKDTIIKDLTSIGLSEDDAKIYAIFSQESNLTGNQAKEKLEQYKDQLPELTLEQQHKLFNIEWKRKEAVVLSIYEKADTVQEYGKVDTENLHPAIHQLIVDLTYRGDYNSAIRKLVQPFVANNDLKGLLGLMSDETWWQNSQMTGFDGETYKQKIPQDRFYRRMEFLEEAISNLNQSGQSNTLTQATLGYNKIDPLTGINLSDNSYPGRDRLDPITGASSLDVFVLGNTTNVFYNDSNSTNTTESKNGYAQIRNFDNNIDKIQLHGESNDYVLGSTNKGQAIYLKTSGEDELIGILEGVNNFDLNKNVIYVGKYQ
;
A
#
# COMPACT_ATOMS: atom_id res chain seq x y z
N MET A 1 -33.89 -29.06 -62.32
CA MET A 1 -33.56 -29.28 -60.90
C MET A 1 -33.31 -27.91 -60.30
N ARG A 2 -34.07 -27.53 -59.26
CA ARG A 2 -33.98 -26.19 -58.64
C ARG A 2 -32.76 -26.09 -57.72
N ASN A 3 -32.22 -24.88 -57.60
CA ASN A 3 -31.04 -24.53 -56.82
C ASN A 3 -31.38 -24.56 -55.30
N PRO A 4 -30.78 -25.45 -54.49
CA PRO A 4 -31.15 -25.63 -53.09
C PRO A 4 -30.79 -24.45 -52.17
N GLY A 5 -30.00 -23.47 -52.64
CA GLY A 5 -29.68 -22.26 -51.88
C GLY A 5 -30.76 -21.18 -51.88
N ILE A 6 -31.71 -21.22 -52.82
CA ILE A 6 -32.77 -20.19 -52.94
C ILE A 6 -34.02 -20.58 -52.15
N ASP A 7 -34.34 -21.87 -52.08
CA ASP A 7 -35.52 -22.36 -51.33
C ASP A 7 -35.31 -22.34 -49.78
N ALA A 8 -34.10 -22.02 -49.30
CA ALA A 8 -33.77 -21.94 -47.87
C ALA A 8 -33.91 -20.52 -47.27
N TYR A 9 -34.11 -19.49 -48.10
CA TYR A 9 -34.20 -18.10 -47.63
C TYR A 9 -35.65 -17.67 -47.30
N GLU A 10 -36.67 -18.39 -47.78
CA GLU A 10 -38.06 -17.91 -47.69
C GLU A 10 -38.85 -18.31 -46.42
N ASP A 11 -38.30 -19.09 -45.47
CA ASP A 11 -39.04 -19.39 -44.21
C ASP A 11 -38.18 -19.72 -42.95
N GLY A 12 -36.83 -19.58 -42.98
CA GLY A 12 -35.97 -20.25 -41.97
C GLY A 12 -35.08 -19.39 -41.05
N GLY A 13 -34.62 -18.21 -41.46
CA GLY A 13 -33.64 -17.42 -40.70
C GLY A 13 -32.27 -18.11 -40.46
N LEU A 14 -31.33 -17.39 -39.84
CA LEU A 14 -29.92 -17.79 -39.62
C LEU A 14 -29.78 -19.15 -38.90
N ASN A 15 -30.66 -19.42 -37.93
CA ASN A 15 -30.63 -20.66 -37.14
C ASN A 15 -31.04 -21.91 -37.93
N ALA A 16 -31.91 -21.79 -38.94
CA ALA A 16 -32.25 -22.90 -39.82
C ALA A 16 -31.13 -23.17 -40.83
N TRP A 17 -30.45 -22.12 -41.30
CA TRP A 17 -29.28 -22.23 -42.17
C TRP A 17 -28.11 -22.92 -41.47
N LEU A 18 -27.79 -22.52 -40.23
CA LEU A 18 -26.76 -23.16 -39.41
C LEU A 18 -27.06 -24.64 -39.14
N LYS A 19 -28.31 -25.00 -38.81
CA LYS A 19 -28.74 -26.40 -38.63
C LYS A 19 -28.70 -27.23 -39.91
N ALA A 20 -28.98 -26.63 -41.07
CA ALA A 20 -28.93 -27.33 -42.35
C ALA A 20 -27.49 -27.65 -42.76
N ILE A 21 -26.55 -26.76 -42.46
CA ILE A 21 -25.11 -26.97 -42.65
C ILE A 21 -24.57 -28.03 -41.69
N ASP A 22 -24.95 -27.94 -40.40
CA ASP A 22 -24.57 -28.91 -39.36
C ASP A 22 -25.02 -30.35 -39.69
N LYS A 23 -26.18 -30.49 -40.34
CA LYS A 23 -26.72 -31.79 -40.75
C LYS A 23 -26.11 -32.35 -42.06
N SER A 24 -25.47 -31.51 -42.88
CA SER A 24 -25.01 -31.89 -44.23
C SER A 24 -23.50 -32.12 -44.33
N LEU A 25 -22.69 -31.59 -43.41
CA LEU A 25 -21.24 -31.83 -43.37
C LEU A 25 -20.79 -32.03 -41.92
N GLY A 26 -20.61 -33.29 -41.50
CA GLY A 26 -20.07 -33.66 -40.17
C GLY A 26 -18.58 -33.35 -40.00
N ILE A 27 -18.17 -32.12 -40.30
CA ILE A 27 -16.79 -31.64 -40.30
C ILE A 27 -16.78 -30.23 -39.69
N TRP A 28 -16.96 -30.11 -38.39
CA TRP A 28 -16.45 -28.94 -37.68
C TRP A 28 -14.99 -29.23 -37.32
N ARG A 29 -14.07 -28.89 -38.25
CA ARG A 29 -12.64 -28.72 -37.92
C ARG A 29 -12.48 -27.31 -37.34
N GLU A 30 -11.62 -27.14 -36.34
CA GLU A 30 -11.28 -25.81 -35.76
C GLU A 30 -10.96 -24.77 -36.85
N GLU A 31 -10.29 -25.21 -37.92
CA GLU A 31 -9.93 -24.41 -39.10
C GLU A 31 -11.14 -23.78 -39.82
N VAL A 32 -12.28 -24.47 -39.88
CA VAL A 32 -13.52 -23.95 -40.50
C VAL A 32 -14.26 -23.05 -39.52
N GLN A 33 -14.17 -23.34 -38.23
CA GLN A 33 -14.78 -22.56 -37.16
C GLN A 33 -14.14 -21.18 -37.03
N GLU A 34 -12.81 -21.08 -37.15
CA GLU A 34 -12.11 -19.79 -37.22
C GLU A 34 -12.55 -18.94 -38.40
N ILE A 35 -12.57 -19.52 -39.61
CA ILE A 35 -12.96 -18.80 -40.83
C ILE A 35 -14.42 -18.32 -40.76
N VAL A 36 -15.31 -19.14 -40.21
CA VAL A 36 -16.73 -18.78 -40.03
C VAL A 36 -16.87 -17.67 -38.99
N ASN A 37 -16.13 -17.73 -37.88
CA ASN A 37 -16.16 -16.69 -36.85
C ASN A 37 -15.64 -15.35 -37.40
N GLU A 38 -14.56 -15.36 -38.18
CA GLU A 38 -14.01 -14.18 -38.90
C GLU A 38 -15.00 -13.50 -39.85
N TYR A 39 -16.00 -14.23 -40.34
CA TYR A 39 -17.03 -13.68 -41.23
C TYR A 39 -18.29 -13.20 -40.49
N LEU A 40 -18.55 -13.73 -39.28
CA LEU A 40 -19.81 -13.50 -38.56
C LEU A 40 -19.69 -12.46 -37.44
N TYR A 41 -18.50 -12.28 -36.87
CA TYR A 41 -18.29 -11.42 -35.72
C TYR A 41 -17.28 -10.31 -36.02
N GLU A 42 -17.43 -9.17 -35.34
CA GLU A 42 -16.45 -8.09 -35.42
C GLU A 42 -15.06 -8.59 -34.99
N PRO A 43 -13.95 -8.11 -35.61
CA PRO A 43 -12.59 -8.57 -35.29
C PRO A 43 -12.27 -8.46 -33.79
N GLU A 44 -12.79 -7.43 -33.14
CA GLU A 44 -12.61 -7.13 -31.72
C GLU A 44 -13.26 -8.21 -30.84
N ILE A 45 -14.43 -8.74 -31.23
CA ILE A 45 -15.11 -9.85 -30.55
C ILE A 45 -14.31 -11.15 -30.69
N ILE A 46 -13.73 -11.39 -31.87
CA ILE A 46 -12.96 -12.61 -32.15
C ILE A 46 -11.67 -12.64 -31.35
N GLU A 47 -10.97 -11.51 -31.29
CA GLU A 47 -9.75 -11.36 -30.50
C GLU A 47 -10.00 -11.70 -29.02
N VAL A 48 -11.03 -11.11 -28.42
CA VAL A 48 -11.42 -11.38 -27.03
C VAL A 48 -11.91 -12.80 -26.82
N ALA A 49 -12.69 -13.34 -27.75
CA ALA A 49 -13.16 -14.72 -27.67
C ALA A 49 -12.00 -15.73 -27.69
N LYS A 50 -10.97 -15.47 -28.51
CA LYS A 50 -9.75 -16.29 -28.57
C LYS A 50 -8.95 -16.16 -27.28
N GLU A 51 -8.76 -14.93 -26.78
CA GLU A 51 -8.03 -14.65 -25.54
C GLU A 51 -8.66 -15.33 -24.32
N LEU A 52 -9.99 -15.30 -24.23
CA LEU A 52 -10.73 -15.88 -23.10
C LEU A 52 -11.13 -17.35 -23.29
N GLU A 53 -10.76 -17.96 -24.43
CA GLU A 53 -11.14 -19.33 -24.81
C GLU A 53 -12.67 -19.60 -24.71
N ILE A 54 -13.48 -18.63 -25.13
CA ILE A 54 -14.95 -18.69 -25.10
C ILE A 54 -15.54 -18.59 -26.51
N ASN A 55 -16.81 -18.98 -26.65
CA ASN A 55 -17.52 -18.84 -27.91
C ASN A 55 -17.84 -17.34 -28.19
N PRO A 56 -17.48 -16.78 -29.36
CA PRO A 56 -17.80 -15.39 -29.75
C PRO A 56 -19.27 -15.02 -29.62
N GLN A 57 -20.18 -15.99 -29.76
CA GLN A 57 -21.63 -15.76 -29.61
C GLN A 57 -22.04 -15.36 -28.18
N ASN A 58 -21.19 -15.65 -27.19
CA ASN A 58 -21.41 -15.28 -25.79
C ASN A 58 -20.86 -13.89 -25.50
N LEU A 59 -20.35 -13.17 -26.50
CA LEU A 59 -19.85 -11.82 -26.38
C LEU A 59 -20.79 -10.84 -27.07
N GLU A 60 -21.00 -9.68 -26.45
CA GLU A 60 -21.78 -8.59 -27.00
C GLU A 60 -20.95 -7.30 -27.02
N LEU A 61 -20.98 -6.60 -28.15
CA LEU A 61 -20.37 -5.28 -28.32
C LEU A 61 -21.43 -4.21 -28.08
N ASP A 62 -21.18 -3.27 -27.16
CA ASP A 62 -22.06 -2.13 -26.95
C ASP A 62 -21.81 -0.98 -27.95
N GLU A 63 -22.63 0.07 -27.87
CA GLU A 63 -22.52 1.26 -28.71
C GLU A 63 -21.22 2.06 -28.53
N ASN A 64 -20.53 1.87 -27.40
CA ASN A 64 -19.23 2.46 -27.10
C ASN A 64 -18.08 1.53 -27.52
N GLY A 65 -18.41 0.33 -28.01
CA GLY A 65 -17.50 -0.73 -28.43
C GLY A 65 -16.91 -1.56 -27.28
N ASN A 66 -17.42 -1.42 -26.06
CA ASN A 66 -17.07 -2.31 -24.95
C ASN A 66 -17.61 -3.71 -25.23
N ILE A 67 -16.87 -4.72 -24.80
CA ILE A 67 -17.21 -6.13 -25.00
C ILE A 67 -17.65 -6.71 -23.66
N TYR A 68 -18.82 -7.35 -23.65
CA TYR A 68 -19.42 -7.99 -22.50
C TYR A 68 -19.57 -9.49 -22.73
N PHE A 69 -19.26 -10.31 -21.73
CA PHE A 69 -19.70 -11.69 -21.67
C PHE A 69 -21.15 -11.79 -21.20
N LEU A 70 -21.95 -12.53 -21.96
CA LEU A 70 -23.34 -12.85 -21.67
C LEU A 70 -23.41 -14.16 -20.89
N THR A 71 -23.83 -14.06 -19.63
CA THR A 71 -24.08 -15.24 -18.80
C THR A 71 -25.38 -15.93 -19.20
N SER A 72 -25.58 -17.17 -18.73
CA SER A 72 -26.77 -17.98 -19.04
C SER A 72 -28.10 -17.40 -18.53
N ASP A 73 -28.04 -16.46 -17.59
CA ASP A 73 -29.16 -15.68 -17.06
C ASP A 73 -29.28 -14.27 -17.69
N ASN A 74 -28.59 -14.02 -18.81
CA ASN A 74 -28.55 -12.76 -19.55
C ASN A 74 -27.96 -11.56 -18.77
N ASN A 75 -27.13 -11.82 -17.75
CA ASN A 75 -26.32 -10.75 -17.16
C ASN A 75 -25.12 -10.45 -18.06
N LYS A 76 -24.71 -9.18 -18.06
CA LYS A 76 -23.55 -8.69 -18.80
C LYS A 76 -22.37 -8.52 -17.85
N ILE A 77 -21.29 -9.21 -18.12
CA ILE A 77 -20.00 -9.05 -17.44
C ILE A 77 -19.08 -8.32 -18.41
N LEU A 78 -18.64 -7.12 -18.07
CA LEU A 78 -17.69 -6.38 -18.90
C LEU A 78 -16.37 -7.16 -18.96
N VAL A 79 -15.90 -7.48 -20.17
CA VAL A 79 -14.65 -8.23 -20.39
C VAL A 79 -13.56 -7.44 -21.11
N LYS A 80 -13.92 -6.44 -21.92
CA LYS A 80 -12.94 -5.52 -22.52
C LYS A 80 -13.55 -4.14 -22.71
N VAL A 81 -12.81 -3.10 -22.31
CA VAL A 81 -13.20 -1.71 -22.54
C VAL A 81 -12.61 -1.24 -23.87
N LYS A 82 -13.41 -0.59 -24.72
CA LYS A 82 -12.88 0.09 -25.91
C LYS A 82 -12.57 1.54 -25.56
N PHE A 83 -11.29 1.83 -25.43
CA PHE A 83 -10.86 3.20 -25.18
C PHE A 83 -10.99 4.05 -26.44
N SER A 84 -11.55 5.26 -26.28
CA SER A 84 -11.54 6.25 -27.34
C SER A 84 -10.11 6.62 -27.73
N GLN A 85 -9.90 7.15 -28.94
CA GLN A 85 -8.58 7.62 -29.34
C GLN A 85 -8.05 8.73 -28.41
N GLU A 86 -8.95 9.53 -27.84
CA GLU A 86 -8.62 10.56 -26.85
C GLU A 86 -8.07 9.95 -25.56
N ILE A 87 -8.71 8.92 -25.01
CA ILE A 87 -8.23 8.22 -23.80
C ILE A 87 -6.91 7.53 -24.06
N LYS A 88 -6.74 6.86 -25.21
CA LYS A 88 -5.46 6.22 -25.57
C LYS A 88 -4.34 7.24 -25.63
N SER A 89 -4.55 8.34 -26.34
CA SER A 89 -3.55 9.41 -26.46
C SER A 89 -3.25 10.09 -25.12
N LEU A 90 -4.24 10.28 -24.26
CA LEU A 90 -4.06 10.83 -22.92
C LEU A 90 -3.29 9.86 -22.01
N GLY A 91 -3.61 8.57 -22.06
CA GLY A 91 -2.89 7.52 -21.33
C GLY A 91 -1.44 7.44 -21.77
N ASP A 92 -1.18 7.42 -23.08
CA ASP A 92 0.18 7.45 -23.63
C ASP A 92 0.95 8.74 -23.29
N GLU A 93 0.30 9.89 -23.19
CA GLU A 93 0.93 11.14 -22.73
C GLU A 93 1.36 11.03 -21.27
N ILE A 94 0.45 10.57 -20.40
CA ILE A 94 0.67 10.41 -18.95
C ILE A 94 1.82 9.43 -18.68
N ASP A 95 1.85 8.33 -19.42
CA ASP A 95 2.81 7.24 -19.31
C ASP A 95 4.26 7.63 -19.70
N GLN A 96 4.47 8.84 -20.24
CA GLN A 96 5.80 9.37 -20.57
C GLN A 96 6.28 10.46 -19.59
N LEU A 97 5.49 10.78 -18.56
CA LEU A 97 5.82 11.80 -17.55
C LEU A 97 6.73 11.23 -16.45
N SER A 98 7.35 12.12 -15.66
CA SER A 98 7.96 11.70 -14.39
C SER A 98 6.90 11.14 -13.43
N PHE A 99 7.28 10.32 -12.45
CA PHE A 99 6.30 9.72 -11.54
C PHE A 99 5.48 10.77 -10.77
N SER A 100 6.11 11.88 -10.39
CA SER A 100 5.41 13.01 -9.75
C SER A 100 4.32 13.59 -10.66
N GLU A 101 4.70 13.93 -11.90
CA GLU A 101 3.81 14.54 -12.87
C GLU A 101 2.73 13.56 -13.33
N MET A 102 3.05 12.26 -13.40
CA MET A 102 2.09 11.21 -13.71
C MET A 102 0.97 11.19 -12.68
N LYS A 103 1.31 11.17 -11.39
CA LYS A 103 0.33 11.17 -10.30
C LYS A 103 -0.53 12.43 -10.30
N GLU A 104 0.09 13.62 -10.39
CA GLU A 104 -0.61 14.90 -10.43
C GLU A 104 -1.58 14.98 -11.62
N LYS A 105 -1.12 14.55 -12.81
CA LYS A 105 -1.90 14.57 -14.04
C LYS A 105 -3.10 13.64 -13.95
N ILE A 106 -2.91 12.41 -13.43
CA ILE A 106 -4.02 11.47 -13.24
C ILE A 106 -5.00 12.00 -12.19
N ASP A 107 -4.52 12.50 -11.05
CA ASP A 107 -5.38 13.01 -9.98
C ASP A 107 -6.26 14.18 -10.41
N ALA A 108 -5.75 15.04 -11.31
CA ALA A 108 -6.47 16.18 -11.86
C ALA A 108 -7.55 15.80 -12.89
N LEU A 109 -7.61 14.55 -13.36
CA LEU A 109 -8.63 14.09 -14.30
C LEU A 109 -10.01 13.99 -13.64
N PRO A 110 -11.10 14.30 -14.39
CA PRO A 110 -12.46 13.93 -13.98
C PRO A 110 -12.58 12.43 -13.72
N ASP A 111 -13.37 12.04 -12.71
CA ASP A 111 -13.45 10.65 -12.24
C ASP A 111 -13.68 9.60 -13.35
N GLU A 112 -14.53 9.91 -14.33
CA GLU A 112 -14.80 9.00 -15.46
C GLU A 112 -13.57 8.84 -16.38
N GLN A 113 -12.88 9.93 -16.71
CA GLN A 113 -11.67 9.88 -17.53
C GLN A 113 -10.50 9.23 -16.77
N LYS A 114 -10.39 9.52 -15.47
CA LYS A 114 -9.41 8.91 -14.57
C LYS A 114 -9.53 7.39 -14.59
N GLU A 115 -10.73 6.85 -14.39
CA GLU A 115 -10.97 5.41 -14.42
C GLU A 115 -10.64 4.80 -15.78
N GLN A 116 -11.02 5.46 -16.88
CA GLN A 116 -10.72 5.00 -18.23
C GLN A 116 -9.21 5.00 -18.54
N VAL A 117 -8.47 6.03 -18.12
CA VAL A 117 -7.01 6.09 -18.28
C VAL A 117 -6.32 5.02 -17.44
N ILE A 118 -6.73 4.85 -16.18
CA ILE A 118 -6.16 3.81 -15.32
C ILE A 118 -6.42 2.42 -15.93
N GLN A 119 -7.64 2.16 -16.40
CA GLN A 119 -7.96 0.87 -17.03
C GLN A 119 -7.19 0.67 -18.33
N TYR A 120 -6.97 1.73 -19.11
CA TYR A 120 -6.11 1.66 -20.30
C TYR A 120 -4.67 1.29 -19.96
N LEU A 121 -4.09 1.90 -18.91
CA LEU A 121 -2.73 1.55 -18.46
C LEU A 121 -2.67 0.11 -17.92
N ARG A 122 -3.68 -0.34 -17.19
CA ARG A 122 -3.77 -1.76 -16.76
C ARG A 122 -3.79 -2.71 -17.96
N ASP A 123 -4.61 -2.43 -18.96
CA ASP A 123 -4.73 -3.26 -20.16
C ASP A 123 -3.44 -3.23 -21.00
N LYS A 124 -2.75 -2.08 -21.07
CA LYS A 124 -1.49 -1.88 -21.80
C LYS A 124 -0.36 -2.75 -21.27
N TYR A 125 -0.23 -2.86 -19.95
CA TYR A 125 0.89 -3.58 -19.30
C TYR A 125 0.51 -4.99 -18.81
N GLY A 126 -0.78 -5.24 -18.56
CA GLY A 126 -1.31 -6.50 -18.04
C GLY A 126 -0.99 -6.77 -16.56
N SER A 127 0.15 -6.30 -16.05
CA SER A 127 0.54 -6.46 -14.65
C SER A 127 1.39 -5.29 -14.14
N ALA A 128 1.40 -5.10 -12.81
CA ALA A 128 2.24 -4.12 -12.13
C ALA A 128 3.74 -4.39 -12.36
N GLU A 129 4.15 -5.66 -12.41
CA GLU A 129 5.54 -6.07 -12.65
C GLU A 129 6.00 -5.69 -14.06
N ASN A 130 5.14 -5.85 -15.07
CA ASN A 130 5.45 -5.42 -16.43
C ASN A 130 5.57 -3.90 -16.52
N TRP A 131 4.67 -3.16 -15.86
CA TRP A 131 4.75 -1.70 -15.81
C TRP A 131 6.04 -1.22 -15.14
N GLU A 132 6.42 -1.82 -14.01
CA GLU A 132 7.65 -1.48 -13.27
C GLU A 132 8.92 -1.76 -14.11
N ASN A 133 8.95 -2.88 -14.84
CA ASN A 133 10.06 -3.23 -15.72
C ASN A 133 10.23 -2.23 -16.90
N GLU A 134 9.13 -1.69 -17.40
CA GLU A 134 9.13 -0.67 -18.47
C GLU A 134 9.35 0.76 -17.94
N HIS A 135 9.18 0.98 -16.63
CA HIS A 135 9.40 2.25 -15.95
C HIS A 135 10.49 2.15 -14.87
N PRO A 136 11.72 1.72 -15.18
CA PRO A 136 12.75 1.58 -14.15
C PRO A 136 13.06 2.95 -13.52
N VAL A 137 13.34 2.96 -12.20
CA VAL A 137 13.88 4.15 -11.53
C VAL A 137 15.28 4.41 -12.09
N LEU A 138 15.37 5.36 -13.00
CA LEU A 138 16.64 5.84 -13.54
C LEU A 138 17.16 6.94 -12.61
N VAL A 139 17.99 6.58 -11.63
CA VAL A 139 18.67 7.59 -10.81
C VAL A 139 19.55 8.43 -11.74
N ALA A 140 19.19 9.70 -11.93
CA ALA A 140 19.89 10.57 -12.87
C ALA A 140 21.35 10.75 -12.46
N ASP A 141 22.21 10.46 -13.43
CA ASP A 141 23.65 10.70 -13.42
C ASP A 141 23.90 12.23 -13.27
N GLY A 142 24.19 12.71 -12.04
CA GLY A 142 24.85 14.01 -11.84
C GLY A 142 23.96 15.26 -11.68
N GLY A 143 23.07 15.28 -10.69
CA GLY A 143 22.54 16.54 -10.13
C GLY A 143 23.47 17.09 -9.05
N ASN A 144 23.94 18.33 -9.20
CA ASN A 144 24.82 19.04 -8.27
C ASN A 144 24.55 18.76 -6.78
N VAL A 145 25.65 18.62 -6.03
CA VAL A 145 25.74 18.63 -4.56
C VAL A 145 24.60 19.44 -3.94
N VAL A 146 23.58 18.75 -3.42
CA VAL A 146 22.67 19.36 -2.47
C VAL A 146 23.47 19.45 -1.18
N THR A 147 24.09 20.61 -0.93
CA THR A 147 24.74 20.94 0.35
C THR A 147 23.71 21.20 1.46
N ASP A 148 22.48 20.75 1.27
CA ASP A 148 21.38 20.90 2.20
C ASP A 148 20.80 19.51 2.47
N VAL A 149 20.34 19.31 3.70
CA VAL A 149 20.00 18.00 4.29
C VAL A 149 18.67 17.47 3.71
N GLY A 150 18.63 17.24 2.40
CA GLY A 150 17.50 16.69 1.65
C GLY A 150 17.76 15.23 1.26
N THR A 151 16.70 14.42 1.31
CA THR A 151 16.64 13.02 0.88
C THR A 151 17.26 12.81 -0.51
N ASP A 152 17.97 11.69 -0.68
CA ASP A 152 18.63 11.32 -1.95
C ASP A 152 17.59 11.25 -3.10
N PRO A 153 17.83 11.93 -4.25
CA PRO A 153 16.90 11.92 -5.39
C PRO A 153 16.49 10.53 -5.88
N GLY A 154 17.34 9.51 -5.72
CA GLY A 154 16.99 8.13 -6.12
C GLY A 154 15.91 7.49 -5.25
N ILE A 155 15.84 7.88 -3.97
CA ILE A 155 14.85 7.37 -3.02
C ILE A 155 13.48 7.98 -3.31
N GLU A 156 13.46 9.30 -3.48
CA GLU A 156 12.24 10.05 -3.77
C GLU A 156 11.58 9.52 -5.05
N GLU A 157 12.37 9.25 -6.08
CA GLU A 157 11.86 8.73 -7.36
C GLU A 157 11.34 7.28 -7.23
N SER A 158 11.98 6.44 -6.41
CA SER A 158 11.50 5.07 -6.15
C SER A 158 10.20 5.03 -5.36
N LEU A 159 10.03 5.93 -4.39
CA LEU A 159 8.78 6.07 -3.63
C LEU A 159 7.64 6.50 -4.55
N LYS A 160 7.89 7.49 -5.41
CA LYS A 160 6.89 7.97 -6.38
C LYS A 160 6.54 6.91 -7.41
N GLN A 161 7.52 6.14 -7.89
CA GLN A 161 7.27 5.00 -8.78
C GLN A 161 6.30 4.01 -8.12
N GLN A 162 6.56 3.64 -6.86
CA GLN A 162 5.71 2.72 -6.11
C GLN A 162 4.30 3.28 -5.90
N GLU A 163 4.18 4.57 -5.57
CA GLU A 163 2.89 5.23 -5.39
C GLU A 163 2.06 5.18 -6.69
N VAL A 164 2.67 5.52 -7.82
CA VAL A 164 2.01 5.46 -9.14
C VAL A 164 1.63 4.01 -9.49
N LYS A 165 2.53 3.06 -9.24
CA LYS A 165 2.28 1.63 -9.47
C LYS A 165 1.09 1.14 -8.67
N ASP A 166 1.04 1.45 -7.38
CA ASP A 166 -0.07 1.05 -6.51
C ASP A 166 -1.36 1.75 -6.89
N PHE A 167 -1.30 3.02 -7.26
CA PHE A 167 -2.45 3.76 -7.73
C PHE A 167 -3.07 3.13 -9.00
N ILE A 168 -2.25 2.75 -9.97
CA ILE A 168 -2.72 2.14 -11.22
C ILE A 168 -3.19 0.70 -10.96
N PHE A 169 -2.36 -0.15 -10.36
CA PHE A 169 -2.58 -1.60 -10.34
C PHE A 169 -3.20 -2.14 -9.05
N ASN A 170 -3.13 -1.37 -7.96
CA ASN A 170 -3.62 -1.76 -6.64
C ASN A 170 -4.60 -0.72 -6.07
N PRO A 171 -5.71 -0.39 -6.77
CA PRO A 171 -6.62 0.70 -6.39
C PRO A 171 -7.21 0.53 -4.98
N PHE A 172 -7.21 -0.69 -4.47
CA PHE A 172 -7.71 -1.02 -3.14
C PHE A 172 -6.72 -0.70 -2.00
N LEU A 173 -5.48 -0.31 -2.30
CA LEU A 173 -4.53 0.21 -1.32
C LEU A 173 -4.76 1.69 -0.99
N THR A 174 -5.54 2.39 -1.81
CA THR A 174 -6.03 3.74 -1.49
C THR A 174 -7.43 3.64 -0.87
N VAL A 175 -7.69 4.40 0.20
CA VAL A 175 -9.00 4.47 0.87
C VAL A 175 -9.60 5.88 0.80
N PRO A 176 -10.94 6.02 0.71
CA PRO A 176 -11.58 7.34 0.65
C PRO A 176 -11.33 8.23 1.89
N LYS A 177 -11.09 7.60 3.05
CA LYS A 177 -10.75 8.26 4.31
C LYS A 177 -9.86 7.35 5.14
N GLY A 178 -8.92 7.93 5.87
CA GLY A 178 -8.11 7.21 6.83
C GLY A 178 -6.89 6.51 6.24
N GLN A 179 -6.31 7.06 5.16
CA GLN A 179 -5.12 6.49 4.52
C GLN A 179 -3.98 6.27 5.51
N LEU A 180 -3.69 7.28 6.35
CA LEU A 180 -2.74 7.20 7.48
C LEU A 180 -2.94 5.93 8.33
N THR A 181 -4.18 5.62 8.68
CA THR A 181 -4.51 4.46 9.50
C THR A 181 -4.43 3.18 8.68
N PHE A 182 -4.97 3.17 7.46
CA PHE A 182 -4.93 2.03 6.57
C PHE A 182 -3.50 1.52 6.41
N ASP A 183 -2.57 2.42 6.07
CA ASP A 183 -1.16 2.09 5.82
C ASP A 183 -0.44 1.56 7.05
N ALA A 184 -0.87 1.99 8.24
CA ALA A 184 -0.20 1.66 9.49
C ALA A 184 -0.81 0.46 10.25
N GLU A 185 -1.96 -0.07 9.83
CA GLU A 185 -2.60 -1.24 10.46
C GLU A 185 -2.18 -2.60 9.85
N GLY A 186 -1.36 -2.60 8.79
CA GLY A 186 -0.85 -3.84 8.20
C GLY A 186 -0.16 -3.63 6.85
N ASN A 187 0.21 -4.73 6.20
CA ASN A 187 0.65 -4.75 4.81
C ASN A 187 0.12 -5.96 4.04
N ASP A 188 0.49 -6.02 2.76
CA ASP A 188 0.08 -7.06 1.81
C ASP A 188 1.26 -7.98 1.40
N ASN A 189 2.38 -7.91 2.13
CA ASN A 189 3.50 -8.81 1.94
C ASN A 189 3.33 -10.10 2.75
N LYS A 190 3.17 -11.23 2.04
CA LYS A 190 3.00 -12.56 2.65
C LYS A 190 4.15 -13.00 3.57
N ASN A 191 5.34 -12.42 3.42
CA ASN A 191 6.50 -12.73 4.25
C ASN A 191 6.61 -11.84 5.49
N SER A 192 5.77 -10.80 5.60
CA SER A 192 5.80 -9.89 6.73
C SER A 192 4.96 -10.41 7.89
N ILE A 193 5.43 -10.14 9.11
CA ILE A 193 4.65 -10.35 10.33
C ILE A 193 3.40 -9.46 10.41
N TYR A 194 3.33 -8.41 9.57
CA TYR A 194 2.20 -7.48 9.46
C TYR A 194 1.27 -7.82 8.29
N TYR A 195 1.43 -8.99 7.68
CA TYR A 195 0.54 -9.44 6.62
C TYR A 195 -0.90 -9.56 7.13
N SER A 196 -1.78 -8.73 6.57
CA SER A 196 -3.08 -8.43 7.18
C SER A 196 -4.26 -9.21 6.58
N ARG A 197 -4.13 -9.73 5.35
CA ARG A 197 -5.20 -10.46 4.65
C ARG A 197 -5.52 -11.84 5.22
N ILE A 198 -4.73 -12.33 6.17
CA ILE A 198 -5.01 -13.55 6.93
C ILE A 198 -5.27 -13.24 8.41
N PRO A 199 -6.10 -14.04 9.09
CA PRO A 199 -6.36 -13.85 10.50
C PRO A 199 -5.10 -14.11 11.33
N HIS A 200 -4.84 -13.24 12.29
CA HIS A 200 -3.70 -13.35 13.20
C HIS A 200 -4.08 -12.88 14.61
N VAL A 201 -3.28 -13.26 15.60
CA VAL A 201 -3.39 -12.70 16.97
C VAL A 201 -2.23 -11.74 17.16
N PRO A 202 -2.50 -10.44 17.43
CA PRO A 202 -1.45 -9.45 17.65
C PRO A 202 -0.41 -9.91 18.67
N LEU A 203 0.87 -9.61 18.41
CA LEU A 203 2.01 -10.06 19.22
C LEU A 203 2.00 -9.51 20.65
N VAL A 204 1.33 -8.38 20.88
CA VAL A 204 1.32 -7.66 22.15
C VAL A 204 -0.13 -7.39 22.58
N GLY A 205 -0.50 -7.79 23.80
CA GLY A 205 -1.78 -7.45 24.43
C GLY A 205 -2.70 -8.63 24.72
N LYS A 206 -3.89 -8.32 25.25
CA LYS A 206 -5.00 -9.28 25.46
C LYS A 206 -5.96 -9.30 24.26
N SER A 207 -5.45 -9.07 23.06
CA SER A 207 -6.29 -8.97 21.86
C SER A 207 -6.80 -10.36 21.43
N GLY A 208 -7.95 -10.36 20.75
CA GLY A 208 -8.50 -11.52 20.08
C GLY A 208 -7.87 -11.74 18.70
N VAL A 209 -8.57 -12.49 17.83
CA VAL A 209 -8.15 -12.67 16.43
C VAL A 209 -8.55 -11.45 15.61
N THR A 210 -7.59 -10.92 14.85
CA THR A 210 -7.77 -9.78 13.95
C THR A 210 -7.62 -10.24 12.50
N ILE A 211 -8.38 -9.66 11.58
CA ILE A 211 -8.21 -9.86 10.13
C ILE A 211 -8.29 -8.53 9.38
N GLY A 212 -7.65 -8.46 8.21
CA GLY A 212 -7.51 -7.24 7.45
C GLY A 212 -6.72 -6.21 8.26
N ARG A 213 -6.87 -4.95 7.85
CA ARG A 213 -6.21 -3.81 8.50
C ARG A 213 -6.95 -3.38 9.77
N GLY A 214 -6.87 -4.23 10.79
CA GLY A 214 -7.32 -3.93 12.16
C GLY A 214 -8.77 -4.29 12.53
N TYR A 215 -9.43 -5.19 11.78
CA TYR A 215 -10.76 -5.68 12.16
C TYR A 215 -10.65 -6.77 13.25
N ASP A 216 -10.82 -6.39 14.51
CA ASP A 216 -10.74 -7.30 15.67
C ASP A 216 -12.06 -8.06 15.86
N LEU A 217 -12.07 -9.35 15.49
CA LEU A 217 -13.25 -10.21 15.58
C LEU A 217 -13.80 -10.28 17.02
N SER A 218 -12.93 -10.15 18.04
CA SER A 218 -13.36 -10.22 19.44
C SER A 218 -14.13 -8.98 19.92
N GLN A 219 -14.15 -7.91 19.14
CA GLN A 219 -14.91 -6.68 19.43
C GLN A 219 -16.31 -6.69 18.81
N HIS A 220 -16.65 -7.72 18.04
CA HIS A 220 -17.90 -7.79 17.29
C HIS A 220 -18.69 -9.06 17.63
N THR A 221 -20.02 -8.93 17.62
CA THR A 221 -20.92 -10.09 17.76
C THR A 221 -20.84 -10.99 16.53
N LYS A 222 -21.26 -12.24 16.66
CA LYS A 222 -21.35 -13.18 15.53
C LYS A 222 -22.15 -12.61 14.35
N ASP A 223 -23.31 -12.02 14.64
CA ASP A 223 -24.19 -11.49 13.61
C ASP A 223 -23.55 -10.29 12.90
N THR A 224 -22.81 -9.45 13.63
CA THR A 224 -22.04 -8.35 13.04
C THR A 224 -20.96 -8.86 12.09
N ILE A 225 -20.18 -9.85 12.51
CA ILE A 225 -19.11 -10.43 11.69
C ILE A 225 -19.68 -11.05 10.42
N ILE A 226 -20.74 -11.85 10.53
CA ILE A 226 -21.37 -12.49 9.37
C ILE A 226 -21.88 -11.42 8.41
N LYS A 227 -22.56 -10.40 8.91
CA LYS A 227 -23.08 -9.29 8.10
C LYS A 227 -21.96 -8.52 7.39
N ASP A 228 -20.90 -8.16 8.10
CA ASP A 228 -19.82 -7.37 7.52
C ASP A 228 -19.06 -8.16 6.46
N LEU A 229 -18.66 -9.40 6.78
CA LEU A 229 -17.89 -10.24 5.87
C LEU A 229 -18.69 -10.65 4.64
N THR A 230 -19.99 -10.89 4.76
CA THR A 230 -20.83 -11.11 3.56
C THR A 230 -20.99 -9.84 2.73
N SER A 231 -21.06 -8.66 3.36
CA SER A 231 -21.19 -7.38 2.64
C SER A 231 -19.95 -7.00 1.81
N ILE A 232 -18.77 -7.52 2.18
CA ILE A 232 -17.53 -7.32 1.41
C ILE A 232 -17.35 -8.38 0.31
N GLY A 233 -18.27 -9.34 0.19
CA GLY A 233 -18.25 -10.39 -0.84
C GLY A 233 -17.65 -11.73 -0.38
N LEU A 234 -17.49 -11.96 0.92
CA LEU A 234 -17.13 -13.29 1.44
C LEU A 234 -18.37 -14.20 1.45
N SER A 235 -18.18 -15.51 1.28
CA SER A 235 -19.31 -16.45 1.36
C SER A 235 -19.90 -16.49 2.78
N GLU A 236 -21.18 -16.80 2.91
CA GLU A 236 -21.83 -16.90 4.22
C GLU A 236 -21.19 -18.01 5.08
N ASP A 237 -20.72 -19.09 4.45
CA ASP A 237 -20.06 -20.20 5.13
C ASP A 237 -18.69 -19.78 5.68
N ASP A 238 -17.87 -19.08 4.89
CA ASP A 238 -16.58 -18.54 5.36
C ASP A 238 -16.78 -17.51 6.48
N ALA A 239 -17.79 -16.64 6.33
CA ALA A 239 -18.11 -15.63 7.33
C ALA A 239 -18.52 -16.26 8.69
N LYS A 240 -19.23 -17.40 8.66
CA LYS A 240 -19.57 -18.16 9.88
C LYS A 240 -18.34 -18.76 10.56
N ILE A 241 -17.31 -19.16 9.81
CA ILE A 241 -16.05 -19.66 10.37
C ILE A 241 -15.33 -18.53 11.09
N TYR A 242 -15.23 -17.34 10.48
CA TYR A 242 -14.70 -16.14 11.16
C TYR A 242 -15.47 -15.77 12.43
N ALA A 243 -16.79 -15.91 12.44
CA ALA A 243 -17.63 -15.63 13.59
C ALA A 243 -17.38 -16.54 14.82
N ILE A 244 -16.58 -17.59 14.69
CA ILE A 244 -16.12 -18.41 15.83
C ILE A 244 -15.25 -17.58 16.80
N PHE A 245 -14.53 -16.58 16.28
CA PHE A 245 -13.64 -15.70 17.05
C PHE A 245 -14.31 -14.42 17.55
N SER A 246 -15.64 -14.38 17.48
CA SER A 246 -16.48 -13.28 17.94
C SER A 246 -16.31 -12.93 19.42
N GLN A 247 -16.87 -11.79 19.81
CA GLN A 247 -16.95 -11.33 21.21
C GLN A 247 -17.48 -12.42 22.16
N GLU A 248 -18.49 -13.19 21.73
CA GLU A 248 -19.11 -14.24 22.53
C GLU A 248 -18.15 -15.39 22.86
N SER A 249 -17.06 -15.55 22.09
CA SER A 249 -16.04 -16.57 22.34
C SER A 249 -15.18 -16.27 23.57
N ASN A 250 -15.05 -14.99 23.94
CA ASN A 250 -14.13 -14.50 24.99
C ASN A 250 -12.67 -14.99 24.82
N LEU A 251 -12.25 -15.34 23.60
CA LEU A 251 -10.91 -15.83 23.30
C LEU A 251 -9.93 -14.67 23.21
N THR A 252 -8.86 -14.72 24.02
CA THR A 252 -7.79 -13.71 23.99
C THR A 252 -6.41 -14.38 24.10
N GLY A 253 -5.38 -13.72 23.59
CA GLY A 253 -3.98 -14.16 23.74
C GLY A 253 -3.76 -15.61 23.30
N ASN A 254 -3.21 -16.46 24.17
CA ASN A 254 -2.88 -17.85 23.83
C ASN A 254 -4.11 -18.70 23.47
N GLN A 255 -5.27 -18.45 24.11
CA GLN A 255 -6.50 -19.19 23.78
C GLN A 255 -6.97 -18.86 22.35
N ALA A 256 -6.85 -17.60 21.95
CA ALA A 256 -7.14 -17.18 20.58
C ALA A 256 -6.15 -17.82 19.60
N LYS A 257 -4.85 -17.87 19.93
CA LYS A 257 -3.82 -18.52 19.09
C LYS A 257 -4.08 -20.00 18.88
N GLU A 258 -4.33 -20.74 19.95
CA GLU A 258 -4.63 -22.17 19.89
C GLU A 258 -5.91 -22.45 19.09
N LYS A 259 -6.93 -21.61 19.26
CA LYS A 259 -8.17 -21.73 18.48
C LYS A 259 -7.95 -21.41 17.02
N LEU A 260 -7.18 -20.37 16.71
CA LEU A 260 -6.87 -19.97 15.35
C LEU A 260 -6.13 -21.09 14.60
N GLU A 261 -5.15 -21.72 15.26
CA GLU A 261 -4.40 -22.84 14.69
C GLU A 261 -5.30 -24.02 14.31
N GLN A 262 -6.39 -24.27 15.04
CA GLN A 262 -7.35 -25.33 14.73
C GLN A 262 -8.19 -25.05 13.46
N TYR A 263 -8.35 -23.79 13.07
CA TYR A 263 -9.22 -23.36 11.97
C TYR A 263 -8.47 -22.73 10.80
N LYS A 264 -7.15 -22.54 10.89
CA LYS A 264 -6.35 -21.79 9.90
C LYS A 264 -6.54 -22.29 8.46
N ASP A 265 -6.65 -23.61 8.27
CA ASP A 265 -6.79 -24.21 6.93
C ASP A 265 -8.21 -24.05 6.35
N GLN A 266 -9.16 -23.57 7.16
CA GLN A 266 -10.55 -23.29 6.77
C GLN A 266 -10.82 -21.79 6.61
N LEU A 267 -9.87 -20.92 6.97
CA LEU A 267 -10.05 -19.47 6.94
C LEU A 267 -9.46 -18.93 5.62
N PRO A 268 -10.30 -18.40 4.71
CA PRO A 268 -9.80 -17.88 3.44
C PRO A 268 -9.00 -16.59 3.62
N GLU A 269 -7.94 -16.44 2.85
CA GLU A 269 -7.24 -15.16 2.68
C GLU A 269 -8.18 -14.13 2.02
N LEU A 270 -8.28 -12.92 2.58
CA LEU A 270 -9.04 -11.84 1.97
C LEU A 270 -8.38 -11.39 0.65
N THR A 271 -9.18 -11.01 -0.33
CA THR A 271 -8.69 -10.22 -1.48
C THR A 271 -8.36 -8.78 -1.04
N LEU A 272 -7.58 -8.05 -1.84
CA LEU A 272 -7.30 -6.62 -1.60
C LEU A 272 -8.61 -5.81 -1.50
N GLU A 273 -9.56 -6.07 -2.40
CA GLU A 273 -10.89 -5.44 -2.39
C GLU A 273 -11.67 -5.73 -1.10
N GLN A 274 -11.69 -6.99 -0.65
CA GLN A 274 -12.35 -7.38 0.60
C GLN A 274 -11.73 -6.67 1.80
N GLN A 275 -10.39 -6.64 1.89
CA GLN A 275 -9.68 -5.91 2.95
C GLN A 275 -10.01 -4.41 2.94
N HIS A 276 -9.99 -3.79 1.77
CA HIS A 276 -10.34 -2.38 1.59
C HIS A 276 -11.77 -2.09 2.08
N LYS A 277 -12.76 -2.89 1.64
CA LYS A 277 -14.15 -2.73 2.08
C LYS A 277 -14.30 -2.96 3.58
N LEU A 278 -13.60 -3.94 4.15
CA LEU A 278 -13.63 -4.25 5.57
C LEU A 278 -13.06 -3.10 6.41
N PHE A 279 -11.91 -2.55 5.99
CA PHE A 279 -11.33 -1.36 6.64
C PHE A 279 -12.32 -0.19 6.62
N ASN A 280 -12.96 0.09 5.49
CA ASN A 280 -13.94 1.19 5.38
C ASN A 280 -15.15 1.01 6.32
N ILE A 281 -15.55 -0.23 6.60
CA ILE A 281 -16.60 -0.53 7.58
C ILE A 281 -16.13 -0.15 8.99
N GLU A 282 -14.93 -0.58 9.38
CA GLU A 282 -14.41 -0.33 10.73
C GLU A 282 -14.03 1.14 10.92
N TRP A 283 -13.46 1.78 9.90
CA TRP A 283 -13.20 3.22 9.88
C TRP A 283 -14.47 4.02 10.19
N LYS A 284 -15.59 3.71 9.53
CA LYS A 284 -16.87 4.38 9.78
C LYS A 284 -17.35 4.23 11.23
N ARG A 285 -17.08 3.09 11.87
CA ARG A 285 -17.41 2.88 13.30
C ARG A 285 -16.54 3.74 14.20
N LYS A 286 -15.22 3.79 13.96
CA LYS A 286 -14.32 4.65 14.73
C LYS A 286 -14.64 6.13 14.51
N GLU A 287 -14.95 6.54 13.28
CA GLU A 287 -15.41 7.90 12.95
C GLU A 287 -16.68 8.26 13.73
N ALA A 288 -17.67 7.36 13.80
CA ALA A 288 -18.88 7.57 14.59
C ALA A 288 -18.59 7.75 16.09
N VAL A 289 -17.62 6.99 16.64
CA VAL A 289 -17.17 7.17 18.03
C VAL A 289 -16.57 8.57 18.22
N VAL A 290 -15.70 9.02 17.32
CA VAL A 290 -15.11 10.37 17.38
C VAL A 290 -16.17 11.47 17.33
N LEU A 291 -17.12 11.37 16.39
CA LEU A 291 -18.22 12.33 16.28
C LEU A 291 -19.05 12.38 17.57
N SER A 292 -19.33 11.23 18.18
CA SER A 292 -20.04 11.18 19.47
C SER A 292 -19.26 11.85 20.62
N ILE A 293 -17.93 11.81 20.58
CA ILE A 293 -17.07 12.47 21.57
C ILE A 293 -17.12 13.99 21.38
N TYR A 294 -17.10 14.47 20.14
CA TYR A 294 -17.18 15.91 19.84
C TYR A 294 -18.47 16.55 20.34
N GLU A 295 -19.57 15.79 20.37
CA GLU A 295 -20.88 16.25 20.84
C GLU A 295 -21.11 16.03 22.35
N LYS A 296 -20.23 15.27 23.01
CA LYS A 296 -20.42 14.88 24.41
C LYS A 296 -20.39 16.11 25.32
N ALA A 297 -21.40 16.25 26.18
CA ALA A 297 -21.63 17.46 26.98
C ALA A 297 -20.43 17.89 27.84
N ASP A 298 -19.74 16.94 28.47
CA ASP A 298 -18.53 17.21 29.27
C ASP A 298 -17.35 17.69 28.41
N THR A 299 -17.23 17.13 27.20
CA THR A 299 -16.20 17.47 26.23
C THR A 299 -16.43 18.86 25.66
N VAL A 300 -17.69 19.18 25.30
CA VAL A 300 -18.07 20.53 24.85
C VAL A 300 -17.88 21.56 25.95
N GLN A 301 -18.21 21.23 27.20
CA GLN A 301 -18.05 22.13 28.33
C GLN A 301 -16.58 22.45 28.61
N GLU A 302 -15.70 21.45 28.52
CA GLU A 302 -14.28 21.60 28.85
C GLU A 302 -13.47 22.26 27.73
N TYR A 303 -13.71 21.88 26.47
CA TYR A 303 -12.85 22.26 25.33
C TYR A 303 -13.52 23.19 24.32
N GLY A 304 -14.83 23.35 24.40
CA GLY A 304 -15.62 24.04 23.38
C GLY A 304 -16.23 23.08 22.35
N LYS A 305 -17.23 23.58 21.62
CA LYS A 305 -17.90 22.83 20.56
C LYS A 305 -17.00 22.73 19.34
N VAL A 306 -16.79 21.52 18.83
CA VAL A 306 -16.10 21.29 17.55
C VAL A 306 -17.04 21.67 16.40
N ASP A 307 -16.56 22.53 15.50
CA ASP A 307 -17.24 22.83 14.24
C ASP A 307 -16.88 21.76 13.21
N THR A 308 -17.65 20.68 13.17
CA THR A 308 -17.40 19.53 12.30
C THR A 308 -17.52 19.85 10.81
N GLU A 309 -18.27 20.90 10.43
CA GLU A 309 -18.44 21.30 9.03
C GLU A 309 -17.16 21.96 8.48
N ASN A 310 -16.44 22.72 9.32
CA ASN A 310 -15.24 23.46 8.93
C ASN A 310 -13.94 22.90 9.54
N LEU A 311 -14.00 21.80 10.27
CA LEU A 311 -12.82 21.15 10.86
C LEU A 311 -11.87 20.69 9.76
N HIS A 312 -10.58 20.98 9.92
CA HIS A 312 -9.57 20.56 8.96
C HIS A 312 -9.56 19.04 8.82
N PRO A 313 -9.64 18.47 7.60
CA PRO A 313 -9.74 17.02 7.41
C PRO A 313 -8.61 16.23 8.06
N ALA A 314 -7.38 16.74 8.03
CA ALA A 314 -6.23 16.10 8.66
C ALA A 314 -6.37 16.02 10.20
N ILE A 315 -6.94 17.04 10.86
CA ILE A 315 -7.21 16.97 12.30
C ILE A 315 -8.20 15.81 12.56
N HIS A 316 -9.33 15.82 11.85
CA HIS A 316 -10.36 14.80 12.04
C HIS A 316 -9.83 13.38 11.80
N GLN A 317 -9.11 13.16 10.70
CA GLN A 317 -8.54 11.85 10.37
C GLN A 317 -7.52 11.38 11.40
N LEU A 318 -6.68 12.27 11.95
CA LEU A 318 -5.75 11.91 13.03
C LEU A 318 -6.51 11.51 14.31
N ILE A 319 -7.62 12.16 14.65
CA ILE A 319 -8.41 11.76 15.84
C ILE A 319 -9.04 10.39 15.65
N VAL A 320 -9.52 10.09 14.43
CA VAL A 320 -10.02 8.75 14.10
C VAL A 320 -8.87 7.74 14.17
N ASP A 321 -7.67 8.04 13.67
CA ASP A 321 -6.49 7.19 13.78
C ASP A 321 -6.12 6.87 15.25
N LEU A 322 -6.07 7.90 16.09
CA LEU A 322 -5.81 7.74 17.53
C LEU A 322 -6.89 6.87 18.19
N THR A 323 -8.15 7.01 17.77
CA THR A 323 -9.27 6.19 18.26
C THR A 323 -9.17 4.75 17.76
N TYR A 324 -8.74 4.55 16.51
CA TYR A 324 -8.59 3.26 15.87
C TYR A 324 -7.55 2.40 16.60
N ARG A 325 -6.37 2.97 16.87
CA ARG A 325 -5.29 2.28 17.62
C ARG A 325 -5.59 2.13 19.11
N GLY A 326 -6.52 2.93 19.65
CA GLY A 326 -6.81 3.01 21.08
C GLY A 326 -5.95 4.02 21.86
N ASP A 327 -5.21 4.88 21.18
CA ASP A 327 -4.43 5.96 21.81
C ASP A 327 -5.33 7.08 22.33
N TYR A 328 -6.52 7.29 21.76
CA TYR A 328 -7.45 8.38 22.12
C TYR A 328 -8.25 8.12 23.43
N ASN A 329 -7.54 7.67 24.46
CA ASN A 329 -8.03 7.50 25.81
C ASN A 329 -8.25 8.86 26.52
N SER A 330 -8.79 8.82 27.73
CA SER A 330 -9.16 10.04 28.47
C SER A 330 -7.95 10.92 28.84
N ALA A 331 -6.73 10.38 28.93
CA ALA A 331 -5.52 11.17 29.14
C ALA A 331 -5.07 11.90 27.87
N ILE A 332 -5.05 11.20 26.73
CA ILE A 332 -4.71 11.80 25.44
C ILE A 332 -5.75 12.83 25.01
N ARG A 333 -7.04 12.58 25.29
CA ARG A 333 -8.11 13.53 25.02
C ARG A 333 -7.88 14.88 25.70
N LYS A 334 -7.29 14.93 26.92
CA LYS A 334 -7.00 16.21 27.61
C LYS A 334 -6.11 17.13 26.79
N LEU A 335 -5.17 16.52 26.04
CA LEU A 335 -4.12 17.22 25.34
C LEU A 335 -4.54 17.55 23.91
N VAL A 336 -5.17 16.58 23.25
CA VAL A 336 -5.49 16.69 21.83
C VAL A 336 -6.77 17.49 21.60
N GLN A 337 -7.79 17.32 22.44
CA GLN A 337 -9.12 17.92 22.21
C GLN A 337 -9.13 19.47 22.16
N PRO A 338 -8.32 20.21 22.93
CA PRO A 338 -8.19 21.66 22.77
C PRO A 338 -7.83 22.08 21.34
N PHE A 339 -6.92 21.37 20.66
CA PHE A 339 -6.52 21.70 19.29
C PHE A 339 -7.63 21.36 18.29
N VAL A 340 -8.38 20.29 18.53
CA VAL A 340 -9.53 19.91 17.70
C VAL A 340 -10.63 20.96 17.77
N ALA A 341 -11.01 21.39 18.98
CA ALA A 341 -12.07 22.39 19.16
C ALA A 341 -11.71 23.77 18.58
N ASN A 342 -10.41 24.11 18.56
CA ASN A 342 -9.91 25.36 17.99
C ASN A 342 -9.54 25.25 16.50
N ASN A 343 -9.70 24.07 15.87
CA ASN A 343 -9.26 23.80 14.50
C ASN A 343 -7.76 24.14 14.28
N ASP A 344 -6.93 23.93 15.30
CA ASP A 344 -5.52 24.34 15.34
C ASP A 344 -4.60 23.22 14.87
N LEU A 345 -4.45 23.11 13.54
CA LEU A 345 -3.59 22.10 12.91
C LEU A 345 -2.12 22.26 13.31
N LYS A 346 -1.62 23.49 13.44
CA LYS A 346 -0.22 23.78 13.77
C LYS A 346 0.08 23.45 15.23
N GLY A 347 -0.82 23.80 16.15
CA GLY A 347 -0.71 23.41 17.55
C GLY A 347 -0.79 21.90 17.74
N LEU A 348 -1.66 21.23 16.98
CA LEU A 348 -1.74 19.76 16.96
C LEU A 348 -0.43 19.14 16.49
N LEU A 349 0.17 19.63 15.39
CA LEU A 349 1.51 19.20 14.97
C LEU A 349 2.52 19.39 16.10
N GLY A 350 2.55 20.57 16.73
CA GLY A 350 3.46 20.85 17.85
C GLY A 350 3.33 19.85 19.00
N LEU A 351 2.11 19.41 19.34
CA LEU A 351 1.88 18.34 20.31
C LEU A 351 2.36 16.98 19.80
N MET A 352 2.07 16.65 18.54
CA MET A 352 2.47 15.38 17.93
C MET A 352 3.98 15.25 17.73
N SER A 353 4.74 16.35 17.76
CA SER A 353 6.17 16.35 17.43
C SER A 353 7.12 15.93 18.58
N ASP A 354 6.59 15.68 19.78
CA ASP A 354 7.39 15.24 20.94
C ASP A 354 7.51 13.70 20.97
N GLU A 355 8.48 13.17 20.20
CA GLU A 355 8.72 11.72 20.08
C GLU A 355 8.95 11.05 21.44
N THR A 356 9.83 11.65 22.27
CA THR A 356 10.17 11.08 23.58
C THR A 356 8.93 10.95 24.42
N TRP A 357 8.05 11.95 24.37
CA TRP A 357 6.82 11.93 25.11
C TRP A 357 5.84 10.86 24.60
N TRP A 358 5.62 10.77 23.30
CA TRP A 358 4.69 9.80 22.68
C TRP A 358 5.15 8.34 22.79
N GLN A 359 6.45 8.10 23.00
CA GLN A 359 7.01 6.76 23.15
C GLN A 359 7.17 6.30 24.60
N ASN A 360 7.37 7.22 25.55
CA ASN A 360 7.83 6.86 26.91
C ASN A 360 7.02 7.46 28.07
N SER A 361 6.01 8.29 27.79
CA SER A 361 5.25 8.96 28.85
C SER A 361 4.17 8.11 29.48
N GLN A 362 3.80 8.50 30.69
CA GLN A 362 2.65 7.95 31.39
C GLN A 362 1.79 9.10 31.92
N MET A 363 0.48 8.97 31.81
CA MET A 363 -0.46 10.00 32.23
C MET A 363 -1.73 9.43 32.84
N THR A 364 -2.32 10.19 33.76
CA THR A 364 -3.61 9.85 34.37
C THR A 364 -4.78 10.56 33.68
N GLY A 365 -5.75 9.75 33.26
CA GLY A 365 -6.97 10.17 32.59
C GLY A 365 -7.95 10.93 33.49
N PHE A 366 -9.12 11.29 32.95
CA PHE A 366 -10.22 11.82 33.78
C PHE A 366 -10.98 10.72 34.52
N ASP A 367 -10.84 9.48 34.07
CA ASP A 367 -11.33 8.26 34.70
C ASP A 367 -10.47 7.81 35.90
N GLY A 368 -9.33 8.48 36.15
CA GLY A 368 -8.38 8.08 37.17
C GLY A 368 -7.46 6.93 36.75
N GLU A 369 -7.61 6.40 35.53
CA GLU A 369 -6.76 5.35 34.99
C GLU A 369 -5.44 5.93 34.48
N THR A 370 -4.41 5.11 34.53
CA THR A 370 -3.06 5.51 34.15
C THR A 370 -2.65 4.83 32.86
N TYR A 371 -2.42 5.64 31.83
CA TYR A 371 -2.10 5.21 30.49
C TYR A 371 -0.61 5.38 30.22
N LYS A 372 0.05 4.30 29.80
CA LYS A 372 1.44 4.34 29.30
C LYS A 372 1.39 4.48 27.79
N GLN A 373 2.03 5.53 27.27
CA GLN A 373 2.23 5.70 25.84
C GLN A 373 3.37 4.82 25.38
N LYS A 374 3.14 4.10 24.28
CA LYS A 374 4.13 3.29 23.59
C LYS A 374 3.70 3.19 22.13
N ILE A 375 3.86 4.30 21.42
CA ILE A 375 3.58 4.36 19.99
C ILE A 375 4.79 3.79 19.23
N PRO A 376 4.59 2.83 18.32
CA PRO A 376 5.63 2.37 17.40
C PRO A 376 6.23 3.55 16.64
N GLN A 377 7.54 3.50 16.40
CA GLN A 377 8.27 4.61 15.81
C GLN A 377 7.75 4.96 14.39
N ASP A 378 7.42 3.95 13.60
CA ASP A 378 6.78 4.11 12.29
C ASP A 378 5.45 4.87 12.38
N ARG A 379 4.57 4.49 13.32
CA ARG A 379 3.26 5.15 13.52
C ARG A 379 3.42 6.60 13.96
N PHE A 380 4.46 6.91 14.75
CA PHE A 380 4.77 8.28 15.14
C PHE A 380 5.12 9.14 13.91
N TYR A 381 6.06 8.68 13.07
CA TYR A 381 6.49 9.43 11.89
C TYR A 381 5.38 9.59 10.86
N ARG A 382 4.59 8.54 10.58
CA ARG A 382 3.45 8.64 9.67
C ARG A 382 2.45 9.72 10.09
N ARG A 383 2.17 9.85 11.40
CA ARG A 383 1.27 10.90 11.93
C ARG A 383 1.86 12.29 11.75
N MET A 384 3.17 12.42 11.91
CA MET A 384 3.91 13.66 11.73
C MET A 384 3.89 14.13 10.28
N GLU A 385 4.31 13.26 9.35
CA GLU A 385 4.33 13.53 7.91
C GLU A 385 2.93 13.91 7.41
N PHE A 386 1.90 13.17 7.82
CA PHE A 386 0.51 13.46 7.46
C PHE A 386 0.06 14.88 7.88
N LEU A 387 0.48 15.35 9.05
CA LEU A 387 0.16 16.71 9.51
C LEU A 387 1.03 17.78 8.82
N GLU A 388 2.28 17.48 8.54
CA GLU A 388 3.20 18.38 7.83
C GLU A 388 2.75 18.61 6.39
N GLU A 389 2.36 17.55 5.69
CA GLU A 389 1.80 17.60 4.34
C GLU A 389 0.51 18.45 4.33
N ALA A 390 -0.38 18.22 5.29
CA ALA A 390 -1.59 19.02 5.45
C ALA A 390 -1.29 20.51 5.64
N ILE A 391 -0.25 20.87 6.41
CA ILE A 391 0.18 22.26 6.59
C ILE A 391 0.82 22.82 5.31
N SER A 392 1.63 22.03 4.59
CA SER A 392 2.22 22.42 3.32
C SER A 392 1.14 22.79 2.31
N ASN A 393 0.12 21.94 2.17
CA ASN A 393 -1.01 22.14 1.25
C ASN A 393 -1.82 23.39 1.58
N LEU A 394 -2.00 23.72 2.88
CA LEU A 394 -2.62 24.99 3.29
C LEU A 394 -1.82 26.20 2.81
N ASN A 395 -0.49 26.16 2.90
CA ASN A 395 0.37 27.28 2.49
C ASN A 395 0.43 27.46 0.96
N GLN A 396 0.27 26.37 0.18
CA GLN A 396 0.25 26.43 -1.28
C GLN A 396 -1.03 27.09 -1.84
N SER A 397 -2.15 27.01 -1.12
CA SER A 397 -3.42 27.66 -1.49
C SER A 397 -3.41 29.20 -1.43
N GLY A 398 -2.33 29.81 -0.91
CA GLY A 398 -2.09 31.24 -0.93
C GLY A 398 -0.65 31.56 -1.35
N GLN A 399 -0.37 31.62 -2.66
CA GLN A 399 1.02 31.73 -3.13
C GLN A 399 1.75 32.99 -2.62
N SER A 400 2.76 32.77 -1.78
CA SER A 400 4.10 33.36 -1.89
C SER A 400 5.11 32.46 -1.18
N ASN A 401 6.03 31.88 -1.95
CA ASN A 401 7.20 31.16 -1.47
C ASN A 401 8.02 32.01 -0.49
N THR A 402 8.04 31.62 0.78
CA THR A 402 9.22 31.52 1.67
C THR A 402 8.73 31.25 3.09
N LEU A 403 8.50 29.97 3.43
CA LEU A 403 8.80 29.53 4.77
C LEU A 403 10.21 28.95 4.68
N THR A 404 11.19 29.76 5.07
CA THR A 404 12.54 29.29 5.32
C THR A 404 12.48 28.04 6.19
N GLN A 405 13.01 26.94 5.65
CA GLN A 405 13.27 25.62 6.24
C GLN A 405 14.17 25.66 7.51
N ALA A 406 14.16 26.76 8.26
CA ALA A 406 15.19 27.11 9.23
C ALA A 406 14.67 27.35 10.65
N THR A 407 13.47 26.86 11.04
CA THR A 407 12.99 27.09 12.42
C THR A 407 12.22 25.96 13.07
N LEU A 408 12.46 24.72 12.68
CA LEU A 408 12.15 23.56 13.52
C LEU A 408 13.35 22.61 13.43
N GLY A 409 13.98 22.32 14.56
CA GLY A 409 15.24 21.58 14.66
C GLY A 409 15.11 20.07 14.36
N TYR A 410 14.47 19.71 13.25
CA TYR A 410 14.26 18.31 12.82
C TYR A 410 15.31 17.83 11.79
N ASN A 411 16.22 18.69 11.32
CA ASN A 411 17.38 18.27 10.50
C ASN A 411 18.52 17.62 11.32
N LYS A 412 18.23 16.75 12.28
CA LYS A 412 19.30 16.10 13.07
C LYS A 412 19.25 14.58 13.16
N ILE A 413 18.19 13.96 12.66
CA ILE A 413 18.08 12.51 12.49
C ILE A 413 17.23 12.29 11.25
N ASP A 414 17.81 11.67 10.23
CA ASP A 414 17.05 11.20 9.07
C ASP A 414 16.26 9.93 9.49
N PRO A 415 14.92 9.93 9.37
CA PRO A 415 14.06 8.85 9.86
C PRO A 415 14.23 7.51 9.11
N LEU A 416 14.87 7.49 7.92
CA LEU A 416 15.22 6.25 7.22
C LEU A 416 16.63 5.72 7.57
N THR A 417 17.49 6.52 8.21
CA THR A 417 18.87 6.10 8.52
C THR A 417 19.22 6.11 10.00
N GLY A 418 18.50 6.87 10.85
CA GLY A 418 18.91 7.09 12.24
C GLY A 418 20.26 7.81 12.37
N ILE A 419 20.82 8.32 11.27
CA ILE A 419 22.15 8.94 11.20
C ILE A 419 22.00 10.46 11.23
N ASN A 420 22.88 11.08 12.01
CA ASN A 420 23.10 12.52 11.97
C ASN A 420 24.09 12.83 10.82
N LEU A 421 23.58 13.28 9.67
CA LEU A 421 24.37 13.58 8.47
C LEU A 421 25.34 14.77 8.61
N SER A 422 25.41 15.42 9.79
CA SER A 422 26.41 16.45 10.08
C SER A 422 27.79 15.90 10.47
N ASP A 423 27.95 14.58 10.67
CA ASP A 423 29.26 13.93 10.84
C ASP A 423 29.94 13.76 9.48
N ASN A 424 30.52 14.86 9.00
CA ASN A 424 31.11 15.06 7.68
C ASN A 424 32.40 14.23 7.41
N SER A 425 32.59 13.08 8.04
CA SER A 425 33.78 12.26 7.78
C SER A 425 33.53 10.76 7.76
N TYR A 426 32.66 10.18 8.60
CA TYR A 426 32.41 8.72 8.66
C TYR A 426 31.01 8.40 9.26
N PRO A 427 29.93 8.43 8.47
CA PRO A 427 28.57 8.23 8.98
C PRO A 427 28.37 6.79 9.52
N GLY A 428 27.81 6.64 10.73
CA GLY A 428 27.48 5.34 11.33
C GLY A 428 28.65 4.58 11.99
N ARG A 429 29.88 5.12 11.96
CA ARG A 429 31.06 4.47 12.54
C ARG A 429 30.89 4.16 14.04
N ASP A 430 31.35 2.97 14.47
CA ASP A 430 31.34 2.49 15.86
C ASP A 430 29.93 2.48 16.51
N ARG A 431 28.86 2.54 15.71
CA ARG A 431 27.45 2.54 16.16
C ARG A 431 26.69 1.33 15.65
N LEU A 432 25.90 0.74 16.52
CA LEU A 432 24.85 -0.20 16.14
C LEU A 432 23.54 0.57 16.11
N ASP A 433 22.98 0.74 14.92
CA ASP A 433 21.73 1.47 14.74
C ASP A 433 20.61 0.47 14.40
N PRO A 434 19.66 0.23 15.32
CA PRO A 434 18.48 -0.57 15.01
C PRO A 434 17.50 0.24 14.17
N ILE A 435 17.41 -0.05 12.88
CA ILE A 435 16.51 0.60 11.92
C ILE A 435 15.34 -0.33 11.69
N THR A 436 14.10 0.13 11.83
CA THR A 436 12.92 -0.72 11.67
C THR A 436 12.07 -0.17 10.55
N GLY A 437 11.94 -0.97 9.48
CA GLY A 437 11.08 -0.68 8.35
C GLY A 437 9.62 -0.57 8.75
N ALA A 438 8.92 0.32 8.05
CA ALA A 438 7.49 0.41 8.06
C ALA A 438 6.86 -0.74 7.24
N SER A 439 5.56 -0.64 7.03
CA SER A 439 4.74 -1.58 6.26
C SER A 439 4.72 -1.30 4.76
N SER A 440 5.13 -0.10 4.36
CA SER A 440 5.24 0.38 2.98
C SER A 440 6.66 0.19 2.45
N LEU A 441 6.91 0.44 1.17
CA LEU A 441 8.26 0.51 0.61
C LEU A 441 9.16 1.37 1.50
N ASP A 442 10.19 0.73 2.07
CA ASP A 442 11.27 1.41 2.78
C ASP A 442 12.54 1.39 1.93
N VAL A 443 13.31 2.48 2.01
CA VAL A 443 14.68 2.53 1.44
C VAL A 443 15.70 2.74 2.53
N PHE A 444 16.37 1.68 2.98
CA PHE A 444 17.38 1.77 4.02
C PHE A 444 18.71 2.23 3.43
N VAL A 445 19.19 3.40 3.83
CA VAL A 445 20.39 3.99 3.24
C VAL A 445 21.63 3.59 4.02
N LEU A 446 22.47 2.77 3.40
CA LEU A 446 23.78 2.36 3.92
C LEU A 446 24.95 2.94 3.10
N GLY A 447 24.66 3.87 2.20
CA GLY A 447 25.65 4.64 1.45
C GLY A 447 25.01 5.76 0.66
N ASN A 448 25.80 6.81 0.35
CA ASN A 448 25.39 7.91 -0.51
C ASN A 448 26.35 8.03 -1.71
N THR A 449 26.19 9.09 -2.52
CA THR A 449 27.03 9.28 -3.71
C THR A 449 28.53 9.41 -3.42
N THR A 450 28.92 9.64 -2.16
CA THR A 450 30.30 9.95 -1.76
C THR A 450 30.89 8.92 -0.79
N ASN A 451 30.07 8.26 0.04
CA ASN A 451 30.54 7.42 1.14
C ASN A 451 29.71 6.13 1.28
N VAL A 452 30.37 5.04 1.64
CA VAL A 452 29.72 3.86 2.25
C VAL A 452 29.55 4.15 3.75
N PHE A 453 28.34 4.01 4.29
CA PHE A 453 28.09 4.21 5.73
C PHE A 453 28.56 3.01 6.53
N TYR A 454 28.80 3.21 7.82
CA TYR A 454 29.32 2.22 8.76
C TYR A 454 30.75 1.72 8.45
N ASN A 455 31.32 2.07 7.29
CA ASN A 455 32.70 1.79 6.94
C ASN A 455 33.67 2.63 7.78
N ASP A 456 34.38 1.97 8.71
CA ASP A 456 35.37 2.60 9.59
C ASP A 456 36.81 2.59 9.03
N SER A 457 37.00 2.00 7.84
CA SER A 457 38.29 1.80 7.15
C SER A 457 39.36 1.07 7.99
N ASN A 458 38.96 0.33 9.03
CA ASN A 458 39.87 -0.33 9.97
C ASN A 458 39.77 -1.86 9.87
N SER A 459 40.71 -2.46 9.13
CA SER A 459 40.76 -3.90 8.83
C SER A 459 41.10 -4.83 10.02
N THR A 460 40.91 -4.41 11.27
CA THR A 460 41.32 -5.16 12.48
C THR A 460 40.18 -5.47 13.46
N ASN A 461 38.96 -5.00 13.19
CA ASN A 461 37.78 -5.32 14.01
C ASN A 461 37.13 -6.62 13.52
N THR A 462 37.33 -7.71 14.28
CA THR A 462 36.97 -9.09 13.90
C THR A 462 35.71 -9.64 14.60
N THR A 463 34.92 -8.78 15.24
CA THR A 463 33.74 -9.22 16.02
C THR A 463 32.58 -8.26 15.77
N GLU A 464 31.37 -8.77 15.52
CA GLU A 464 30.13 -8.00 15.35
C GLU A 464 29.92 -6.91 16.43
N SER A 465 30.46 -7.08 17.64
CA SER A 465 30.37 -6.10 18.74
C SER A 465 31.32 -4.89 18.62
N LYS A 466 32.19 -4.86 17.60
CA LYS A 466 33.20 -3.80 17.38
C LYS A 466 33.07 -3.08 16.04
N ASN A 467 32.27 -3.59 15.12
CA ASN A 467 31.95 -2.92 13.85
C ASN A 467 30.66 -2.14 14.07
N GLY A 468 30.60 -0.90 13.58
CA GLY A 468 29.33 -0.22 13.44
C GLY A 468 28.53 -0.89 12.33
N TYR A 469 27.21 -1.05 12.47
CA TYR A 469 26.34 -1.53 11.40
C TYR A 469 24.89 -1.12 11.62
N ALA A 470 24.13 -1.04 10.52
CA ALA A 470 22.68 -0.95 10.58
C ALA A 470 22.07 -2.32 10.86
N GLN A 471 21.33 -2.45 11.96
CA GLN A 471 20.48 -3.62 12.22
C GLN A 471 19.08 -3.32 11.69
N ILE A 472 18.81 -3.76 10.46
CA ILE A 472 17.56 -3.50 9.74
C ILE A 472 16.53 -4.56 10.12
N ARG A 473 15.37 -4.12 10.60
CA ARG A 473 14.22 -4.96 10.98
C ARG A 473 13.08 -4.73 10.01
N ASN A 474 12.26 -5.76 9.82
CA ASN A 474 11.11 -5.77 8.91
C ASN A 474 11.44 -5.60 7.42
N PHE A 475 12.69 -5.82 7.00
CA PHE A 475 13.04 -5.74 5.58
C PHE A 475 12.23 -6.76 4.75
N ASP A 476 11.46 -6.25 3.80
CA ASP A 476 10.68 -7.02 2.85
C ASP A 476 11.37 -7.09 1.49
N ASN A 477 11.84 -8.28 1.12
CA ASN A 477 12.47 -8.54 -0.19
C ASN A 477 11.58 -8.27 -1.42
N ASN A 478 10.28 -8.06 -1.25
CA ASN A 478 9.36 -7.77 -2.37
C ASN A 478 9.18 -6.28 -2.63
N ILE A 479 9.30 -5.44 -1.60
CA ILE A 479 9.05 -4.01 -1.71
C ILE A 479 10.29 -3.21 -1.32
N ASP A 480 10.94 -3.53 -0.19
CA ASP A 480 12.03 -2.72 0.36
C ASP A 480 13.31 -2.76 -0.47
N LYS A 481 14.05 -1.66 -0.35
CA LYS A 481 15.33 -1.45 -1.02
C LYS A 481 16.41 -1.06 0.00
N ILE A 482 17.64 -1.45 -0.28
CA ILE A 482 18.83 -0.92 0.38
C ILE A 482 19.52 0.04 -0.58
N GLN A 483 19.90 1.23 -0.14
CA GLN A 483 20.78 2.08 -0.93
C GLN A 483 22.24 1.83 -0.55
N LEU A 484 23.10 1.57 -1.54
CA LEU A 484 24.53 1.33 -1.39
C LEU A 484 25.35 2.24 -2.30
N HIS A 485 26.55 2.62 -1.86
CA HIS A 485 27.52 3.32 -2.70
C HIS A 485 28.26 2.34 -3.65
N GLY A 486 28.58 2.73 -4.89
CA GLY A 486 29.37 1.91 -5.82
C GLY A 486 28.51 0.99 -6.70
N GLU A 487 28.84 -0.31 -6.77
CA GLU A 487 28.12 -1.32 -7.56
C GLU A 487 28.00 -2.68 -6.85
N SER A 488 27.21 -3.61 -7.38
CA SER A 488 26.97 -4.91 -6.73
C SER A 488 28.23 -5.74 -6.50
N ASN A 489 29.24 -5.57 -7.35
CA ASN A 489 30.53 -6.24 -7.19
C ASN A 489 31.34 -5.74 -5.99
N ASP A 490 31.03 -4.56 -5.44
CA ASP A 490 31.70 -4.02 -4.26
C ASP A 490 31.22 -4.68 -2.97
N TYR A 491 30.16 -5.50 -3.03
CA TYR A 491 29.54 -6.10 -1.86
C TYR A 491 29.55 -7.63 -1.91
N VAL A 492 29.46 -8.24 -0.74
CA VAL A 492 29.21 -9.67 -0.57
C VAL A 492 28.18 -9.90 0.52
N LEU A 493 27.36 -10.93 0.35
CA LEU A 493 26.38 -11.34 1.36
C LEU A 493 26.96 -12.45 2.23
N GLY A 494 26.72 -12.36 3.54
CA GLY A 494 27.02 -13.43 4.50
C GLY A 494 25.82 -13.70 5.40
N SER A 495 25.94 -14.66 6.31
CA SER A 495 24.86 -15.03 7.24
C SER A 495 25.30 -14.89 8.69
N THR A 496 24.43 -14.33 9.52
CA THR A 496 24.62 -14.19 10.97
C THR A 496 23.51 -14.93 11.71
N ASN A 497 23.59 -14.99 13.04
CA ASN A 497 22.49 -15.53 13.86
C ASN A 497 21.23 -14.65 13.86
N LYS A 498 21.33 -13.40 13.37
CA LYS A 498 20.22 -12.45 13.26
C LYS A 498 19.57 -12.43 11.89
N GLY A 499 20.29 -12.82 10.83
CA GLY A 499 19.80 -12.84 9.45
C GLY A 499 20.91 -12.59 8.42
N GLN A 500 20.55 -12.13 7.23
CA GLN A 500 21.47 -11.85 6.14
C GLN A 500 22.33 -10.62 6.46
N ALA A 501 23.65 -10.75 6.37
CA ALA A 501 24.60 -9.65 6.50
C ALA A 501 25.05 -9.15 5.12
N ILE A 502 25.24 -7.84 5.03
CA ILE A 502 25.76 -7.13 3.86
C ILE A 502 27.15 -6.62 4.23
N TYR A 503 28.16 -7.05 3.47
CA TYR A 503 29.54 -6.64 3.65
C TYR A 503 30.05 -5.84 2.46
N LEU A 504 30.78 -4.76 2.73
CA LEU A 504 31.60 -4.05 1.75
C LEU A 504 32.93 -4.79 1.57
N LYS A 505 33.30 -5.12 0.34
CA LYS A 505 34.60 -5.74 0.04
C LYS A 505 35.72 -4.75 0.29
N THR A 506 36.74 -5.19 1.03
CA THR A 506 37.95 -4.39 1.24
C THR A 506 39.19 -5.15 0.78
N SER A 507 40.36 -4.52 0.84
CA SER A 507 41.63 -5.22 0.58
C SER A 507 42.00 -6.21 1.70
N GLY A 508 41.32 -6.15 2.85
CA GLY A 508 41.49 -7.01 4.02
C GLY A 508 40.27 -7.90 4.23
N GLU A 509 39.81 -8.02 5.47
CA GLU A 509 38.51 -8.64 5.78
C GLU A 509 37.37 -7.73 5.30
N ASP A 510 36.28 -8.32 4.80
CA ASP A 510 35.13 -7.56 4.33
C ASP A 510 34.43 -6.85 5.51
N GLU A 511 34.01 -5.61 5.29
CA GLU A 511 33.48 -4.72 6.33
C GLU A 511 31.96 -4.91 6.48
N LEU A 512 31.48 -5.24 7.68
CA LEU A 512 30.05 -5.39 7.94
C LEU A 512 29.38 -4.01 8.02
N ILE A 513 28.45 -3.73 7.11
CA ILE A 513 27.72 -2.44 7.09
C ILE A 513 26.24 -2.57 7.45
N GLY A 514 25.66 -3.76 7.32
CA GLY A 514 24.26 -3.99 7.62
C GLY A 514 23.91 -5.45 7.89
N ILE A 515 22.89 -5.66 8.73
CA ILE A 515 22.25 -6.94 8.97
C ILE A 515 20.75 -6.79 8.75
N LEU A 516 20.19 -7.57 7.83
CA LEU A 516 18.76 -7.72 7.59
C LEU A 516 18.20 -8.80 8.52
N GLU A 517 17.60 -8.37 9.63
CA GLU A 517 17.08 -9.26 10.68
C GLU A 517 15.94 -10.13 10.15
N GLY A 518 16.07 -11.45 10.28
CA GLY A 518 15.07 -12.43 9.84
C GLY A 518 15.03 -12.69 8.33
N VAL A 519 15.82 -11.98 7.53
CA VAL A 519 15.90 -12.18 6.07
C VAL A 519 16.99 -13.18 5.71
N ASN A 520 16.72 -14.08 4.76
CA ASN A 520 17.67 -15.12 4.33
C ASN A 520 17.83 -15.25 2.79
N ASN A 521 17.15 -14.41 2.01
CA ASN A 521 17.08 -14.50 0.54
C ASN A 521 17.18 -13.11 -0.13
N PHE A 522 17.98 -12.23 0.44
CA PHE A 522 18.26 -10.91 -0.11
C PHE A 522 19.10 -11.02 -1.39
N ASP A 523 18.76 -10.25 -2.41
CA ASP A 523 19.48 -10.23 -3.70
C ASP A 523 20.00 -8.82 -3.99
N LEU A 524 21.33 -8.70 -4.10
CA LEU A 524 22.02 -7.45 -4.41
C LEU A 524 21.58 -6.83 -5.74
N ASN A 525 21.06 -7.61 -6.69
CA ASN A 525 20.64 -7.10 -7.99
C ASN A 525 19.15 -6.71 -8.04
N LYS A 526 18.35 -7.18 -7.07
CA LYS A 526 16.90 -6.91 -7.02
C LYS A 526 16.54 -5.89 -5.93
N ASN A 527 17.23 -5.96 -4.81
CA ASN A 527 16.87 -5.28 -3.56
C ASN A 527 17.78 -4.10 -3.25
N VAL A 528 18.66 -3.68 -4.18
CA VAL A 528 19.60 -2.59 -3.95
C VAL A 528 19.47 -1.50 -5.00
N ILE A 529 19.55 -0.25 -4.55
CA ILE A 529 19.78 0.95 -5.35
C ILE A 529 21.25 1.35 -5.18
N TYR A 530 22.01 1.35 -6.27
CA TYR A 530 23.43 1.74 -6.25
C TYR A 530 23.62 3.21 -6.63
N VAL A 531 24.44 3.94 -5.87
CA VAL A 531 24.71 5.38 -6.07
C VAL A 531 26.22 5.68 -6.06
N GLY A 532 26.66 6.78 -6.69
CA GLY A 532 28.01 7.33 -6.48
C GLY A 532 29.15 6.74 -7.31
N LYS A 533 28.87 6.01 -8.39
CA LYS A 533 29.91 5.54 -9.31
C LYS A 533 30.15 6.56 -10.44
N TYR A 534 31.34 7.15 -10.46
CA TYR A 534 31.96 7.65 -11.69
C TYR A 534 33.40 7.14 -11.81
N GLN A 535 33.80 6.84 -13.04
CA GLN A 535 35.20 6.66 -13.42
C GLN A 535 35.99 7.96 -13.30
#